data_AF-Q0CZ57-F1
#
_entry.id   AF-Q0CZ57-F1
#
_cell.length_a   1.000
_cell.length_b   1.000
_cell.length_c   1.000
_cell.angle_alpha   90.00
_cell.angle_beta   90.00
_cell.angle_gamma   90.00
#
_symmetry.space_group_name_H-M   'P 1'
#
loop_
_entity.id
_entity.type
_entity.pdbx_description
1 polymer ?
#
loop_
_entity_poly.entity_id
_entity_poly.type
_entity_poly.pdbx_seq_one_letter_code
_entity_poly.pdbx_strand_id
1 'polypeptide(L)'
;MGTVPILHPDTFQKHVRRMDSDDCLYSYCMVAAFCAFVLTQTGYLSWHGEIPPGLAGALLDEAMAVRRHLDLFAGSTRQGIIIAFLLYGCHIGFGNQRHAYYFLREATTLYTAGMLDQPGVEGEEDQDPSFQGRLFWLLLISER
;
A
#
# COMPACT_ATOMS: atom_id res chain seq x y z
N MET A 1 6.88 -5.94 15.43
CA MET A 1 6.13 -4.71 15.78
C MET A 1 6.32 -3.71 14.65
N GLY A 2 5.51 -3.80 13.59
CA GLY A 2 5.65 -2.94 12.40
C GLY A 2 4.34 -2.21 12.12
N THR A 3 4.17 -1.03 12.69
CA THR A 3 3.11 -0.11 12.26
C THR A 3 3.52 0.49 10.91
N VAL A 4 2.63 0.52 9.93
CA VAL A 4 2.86 1.14 8.62
C VAL A 4 2.87 2.67 8.81
N PRO A 5 4.03 3.33 8.92
CA PRO A 5 4.14 4.73 9.39
C PRO A 5 3.72 5.77 8.33
N ILE A 6 3.23 5.27 7.19
CA ILE A 6 2.80 6.02 6.02
C ILE A 6 1.26 6.14 5.96
N LEU A 7 0.52 5.35 6.75
CA LEU A 7 -0.95 5.44 6.79
C LEU A 7 -1.41 6.19 8.05
N HIS A 8 -1.98 7.38 7.84
CA HIS A 8 -2.68 8.11 8.91
C HIS A 8 -4.10 7.57 9.07
N PRO A 9 -4.58 7.34 10.31
CA PRO A 9 -5.91 6.78 10.56
C PRO A 9 -7.04 7.56 9.88
N ASP A 10 -6.98 8.89 9.92
CA ASP A 10 -8.01 9.75 9.33
C ASP A 10 -8.05 9.63 7.80
N THR A 11 -6.88 9.56 7.16
CA THR A 11 -6.76 9.37 5.70
C THR A 11 -7.26 7.98 5.31
N PHE A 12 -6.91 6.95 6.08
CA PHE A 12 -7.40 5.60 5.83
C PHE A 12 -8.92 5.51 5.97
N GLN A 13 -9.51 6.16 6.99
CA GLN A 13 -10.95 6.20 7.18
C GLN A 13 -11.68 6.86 6.00
N LYS A 14 -11.07 7.88 5.36
CA LYS A 14 -11.60 8.46 4.12
C LYS A 14 -11.63 7.44 2.98
N HIS A 15 -10.60 6.59 2.84
CA HIS A 15 -10.60 5.51 1.83
C HIS A 15 -11.68 4.46 2.10
N VAL A 16 -11.86 4.05 3.36
CA VAL A 16 -12.94 3.13 3.74
C VAL A 16 -14.31 3.69 3.39
N ARG A 17 -14.57 4.99 3.63
CA ARG A 17 -15.85 5.62 3.26
C ARG A 17 -16.07 5.74 1.76
N ARG A 18 -15.00 5.75 0.96
CA ARG A 18 -15.05 5.91 -0.50
C ARG A 18 -14.99 4.58 -1.26
N MET A 19 -14.66 3.48 -0.59
CA MET A 19 -14.45 2.20 -1.27
C MET A 19 -15.74 1.63 -1.90
N ASP A 20 -16.90 1.97 -1.35
CA ASP A 20 -18.21 1.55 -1.87
C ASP A 20 -18.70 2.40 -3.06
N SER A 21 -17.92 3.43 -3.44
CA SER A 21 -18.21 4.25 -4.62
C SER A 21 -17.53 3.61 -5.84
N ASP A 22 -18.30 3.29 -6.89
CA ASP A 22 -17.80 2.65 -8.12
C ASP A 22 -16.60 3.39 -8.76
N ASP A 23 -16.48 4.69 -8.52
CA ASP A 23 -15.41 5.54 -9.07
C ASP A 23 -14.07 5.46 -8.29
N CYS A 24 -13.97 4.67 -7.21
CA CYS A 24 -12.83 4.73 -6.29
C CYS A 24 -12.07 3.41 -6.10
N LEU A 25 -11.77 2.71 -7.19
CA LEU A 25 -11.02 1.44 -7.20
C LEU A 25 -9.68 1.48 -6.44
N TYR A 26 -8.96 2.62 -6.45
CA TYR A 26 -7.74 2.78 -5.64
C TYR A 26 -8.00 2.68 -4.14
N SER A 27 -9.11 3.26 -3.67
CA SER A 27 -9.49 3.20 -2.25
C SER A 27 -9.84 1.77 -1.85
N TYR A 28 -10.60 1.07 -2.69
CA TYR A 28 -10.94 -0.35 -2.47
C TYR A 28 -9.68 -1.24 -2.45
N CYS A 29 -8.83 -1.11 -3.47
CA CYS A 29 -7.57 -1.87 -3.55
C CYS A 29 -6.65 -1.60 -2.35
N MET A 30 -6.52 -0.34 -1.93
CA MET A 30 -5.73 0.03 -0.74
C MET A 30 -6.30 -0.60 0.53
N VAL A 31 -7.62 -0.56 0.73
CA VAL A 31 -8.27 -1.15 1.92
C VAL A 31 -8.08 -2.67 1.92
N ALA A 32 -8.32 -3.35 0.79
CA ALA A 32 -8.11 -4.80 0.67
C ALA A 32 -6.66 -5.20 0.96
N ALA A 33 -5.69 -4.51 0.35
CA ALA A 33 -4.27 -4.74 0.57
C ALA A 33 -3.85 -4.48 2.03
N PHE A 34 -4.40 -3.44 2.67
CA PHE A 34 -4.13 -3.14 4.07
C PHE A 34 -4.67 -4.22 5.01
N CYS A 35 -5.90 -4.69 4.78
CA CYS A 35 -6.48 -5.78 5.56
C CYS A 35 -5.65 -7.06 5.42
N ALA A 36 -5.25 -7.44 4.19
CA ALA A 36 -4.36 -8.57 3.96
C ALA A 36 -3.01 -8.40 4.72
N PHE A 37 -2.43 -7.20 4.68
CA PHE A 37 -1.18 -6.89 5.36
C PHE A 37 -1.32 -7.04 6.89
N VAL A 38 -2.38 -6.49 7.49
CA VAL A 38 -2.61 -6.58 8.94
C VAL A 38 -2.71 -8.03 9.37
N LEU A 39 -3.49 -8.84 8.66
CA LEU A 39 -3.64 -10.26 8.98
C LEU A 39 -2.32 -11.02 8.87
N THR A 40 -1.48 -10.67 7.90
CA THR A 40 -0.24 -11.41 7.62
C THR A 40 0.95 -10.96 8.48
N GLN A 41 1.14 -9.66 8.71
CA GLN A 41 2.37 -9.09 9.27
C GLN A 41 2.30 -8.68 10.74
N THR A 42 1.10 -8.37 11.27
CA THR A 42 1.00 -7.75 12.61
C THR A 42 0.83 -8.75 13.75
N GLY A 43 0.65 -10.03 13.42
CA GLY A 43 0.26 -11.05 14.40
C GLY A 43 -1.19 -10.92 14.84
N TYR A 44 -2.03 -10.12 14.16
CA TYR A 44 -3.45 -9.94 14.51
C TYR A 44 -4.21 -11.28 14.65
N LEU A 45 -3.90 -12.25 13.79
CA LEU A 45 -4.46 -13.61 13.84
C LEU A 45 -4.19 -14.33 15.17
N SER A 46 -3.06 -14.08 15.84
CA SER A 46 -2.75 -14.74 17.11
C SER A 46 -3.49 -14.12 18.31
N TRP A 47 -4.00 -12.91 18.16
CA TRP A 47 -4.78 -12.20 19.18
C TRP A 47 -6.28 -12.38 19.02
N HIS A 48 -6.76 -12.53 17.78
CA HIS A 48 -8.17 -12.72 17.46
C HIS A 48 -8.38 -14.12 16.85
N GLY A 49 -8.73 -15.09 17.71
CA GLY A 49 -8.86 -16.51 17.35
C GLY A 49 -10.06 -16.88 16.46
N GLU A 50 -10.83 -15.92 15.96
CA GLU A 50 -12.09 -16.15 15.20
C GLU A 50 -11.96 -15.88 13.70
N ILE A 51 -10.77 -15.58 13.19
CA ILE A 51 -10.60 -15.23 11.79
C ILE A 51 -10.52 -16.51 10.94
N PRO A 52 -11.32 -16.63 9.86
CA PRO A 52 -11.28 -17.79 8.98
C PRO A 52 -9.87 -18.05 8.43
N PRO A 53 -9.40 -19.31 8.43
CA PRO A 53 -8.13 -19.66 7.81
C PRO A 53 -8.19 -19.31 6.32
N GLY A 54 -7.14 -18.65 5.82
CA GLY A 54 -7.05 -18.25 4.41
C GLY A 54 -7.67 -16.89 4.06
N LEU A 55 -8.34 -16.19 5.00
CA LEU A 55 -8.88 -14.85 4.74
C LEU A 55 -7.81 -13.87 4.24
N ALA A 56 -6.60 -13.93 4.82
CA ALA A 56 -5.47 -13.09 4.40
C ALA A 56 -5.06 -13.35 2.94
N GLY A 57 -5.10 -14.61 2.49
CA GLY A 57 -4.80 -14.98 1.11
C GLY A 57 -5.90 -14.51 0.17
N ALA A 58 -7.17 -14.71 0.54
CA ALA A 58 -8.31 -14.24 -0.26
C ALA A 58 -8.30 -12.71 -0.44
N LEU A 59 -7.99 -11.95 0.62
CA LEU A 59 -7.87 -10.49 0.53
C LEU A 59 -6.67 -10.05 -0.32
N LEU A 60 -5.56 -10.79 -0.29
CA LEU A 60 -4.42 -10.53 -1.17
C LEU A 60 -4.79 -10.78 -2.63
N ASP A 61 -5.46 -11.88 -2.93
CA ASP A 61 -5.91 -12.22 -4.29
C ASP A 61 -6.92 -11.18 -4.80
N GLU A 62 -7.83 -10.72 -3.95
CA GLU A 62 -8.78 -9.64 -4.26
C GLU A 62 -8.05 -8.33 -4.58
N ALA A 63 -7.13 -7.91 -3.70
CA ALA A 63 -6.34 -6.68 -3.91
C ALA A 63 -5.55 -6.75 -5.22
N MET A 64 -4.96 -7.90 -5.52
CA MET A 64 -4.25 -8.17 -6.77
C MET A 64 -5.19 -8.14 -7.98
N ALA A 65 -6.40 -8.69 -7.86
CA ALA A 65 -7.38 -8.68 -8.94
C ALA A 65 -7.78 -7.25 -9.31
N VAL A 66 -8.16 -6.44 -8.31
CA VAL A 66 -8.53 -5.03 -8.49
C VAL A 66 -7.37 -4.23 -9.06
N ARG A 67 -6.16 -4.48 -8.55
CA ARG A 67 -4.97 -3.75 -8.97
C ARG A 67 -4.68 -3.86 -10.47
N ARG A 68 -5.00 -4.99 -11.10
CA ARG A 68 -4.83 -5.16 -12.56
C ARG A 68 -5.66 -4.18 -13.39
N HIS A 69 -6.68 -3.56 -12.78
CA HIS A 69 -7.53 -2.56 -13.40
C HIS A 69 -7.12 -1.12 -13.04
N LEU A 70 -6.09 -0.94 -12.20
CA LEU A 70 -5.59 0.38 -11.82
C LEU A 70 -4.47 0.82 -12.78
N ASP A 71 -4.56 2.06 -13.24
CA ASP A 71 -3.44 2.71 -13.91
C ASP A 71 -2.52 3.37 -12.87
N LEU A 72 -1.50 2.65 -12.41
CA LEU A 72 -0.61 3.14 -11.36
C LEU A 72 0.20 4.39 -11.76
N PHE A 73 0.27 4.71 -13.05
CA PHE A 73 0.98 5.88 -13.59
C PHE A 73 0.05 7.07 -13.86
N ALA A 74 -1.23 6.83 -14.19
CA ALA A 74 -2.22 7.90 -14.35
C ALA A 74 -3.02 8.22 -13.06
N GLY A 75 -2.98 7.33 -12.06
CA GLY A 75 -3.65 7.50 -10.77
C GLY A 75 -2.85 8.35 -9.77
N SER A 76 -3.34 8.49 -8.55
CA SER A 76 -2.58 9.21 -7.51
C SER A 76 -1.31 8.42 -7.15
N THR A 77 -0.15 8.97 -7.50
CA THR A 77 1.16 8.32 -7.33
C THR A 77 1.37 7.84 -5.89
N ARG A 78 0.85 8.59 -4.91
CA ARG A 78 0.90 8.24 -3.49
C ARG A 78 0.16 6.94 -3.16
N GLN A 79 -1.06 6.74 -3.67
CA GLN A 79 -1.82 5.52 -3.41
C GLN A 79 -1.17 4.30 -4.08
N GLY A 80 -0.67 4.47 -5.31
CA GLY A 80 0.05 3.41 -6.01
C GLY A 80 1.26 2.91 -5.23
N ILE A 81 2.07 3.81 -4.68
CA ILE A 81 3.24 3.43 -3.87
C ILE A 81 2.81 2.69 -2.60
N ILE A 82 1.78 3.17 -1.89
CA ILE A 82 1.29 2.52 -0.66
C ILE A 82 0.75 1.11 -0.98
N ILE A 83 -0.06 0.97 -2.02
CA ILE A 83 -0.61 -0.32 -2.45
C ILE A 83 0.53 -1.30 -2.77
N ALA A 84 1.51 -0.88 -3.57
CA ALA A 84 2.68 -1.69 -3.90
C ALA A 84 3.46 -2.11 -2.64
N PHE A 85 3.69 -1.18 -1.70
CA PHE A 85 4.38 -1.48 -0.45
C PHE A 85 3.62 -2.46 0.45
N LEU A 86 2.29 -2.33 0.57
CA LEU A 86 1.45 -3.26 1.33
C LEU A 86 1.50 -4.66 0.72
N LEU A 87 1.45 -4.77 -0.62
CA LEU A 87 1.55 -6.05 -1.33
C LEU A 87 2.93 -6.70 -1.15
N TYR A 88 4.02 -5.91 -1.18
CA TYR A 88 5.35 -6.38 -0.79
C TYR A 88 5.32 -7.05 0.59
N GLY A 89 4.77 -6.36 1.59
CA GLY A 89 4.68 -6.87 2.96
C GLY A 89 3.85 -8.15 3.07
N CYS A 90 2.74 -8.25 2.34
CA CYS A 90 1.94 -9.48 2.27
C CYS A 90 2.75 -10.65 1.70
N HIS A 91 3.43 -10.44 0.57
CA HIS A 91 4.23 -11.49 -0.07
C HIS A 91 5.44 -11.92 0.78
N ILE A 92 6.06 -11.02 1.54
CA ILE A 92 7.07 -11.39 2.55
C ILE A 92 6.45 -12.31 3.61
N GLY A 93 5.29 -11.95 4.14
CA GLY A 93 4.62 -12.74 5.18
C GLY A 93 4.16 -14.13 4.71
N PHE A 94 3.84 -14.29 3.42
CA PHE A 94 3.57 -15.59 2.79
C PHE A 94 4.84 -16.35 2.33
N GLY A 95 6.03 -15.79 2.49
CA GLY A 95 7.29 -16.41 2.03
C GLY A 95 7.54 -16.32 0.51
N ASN A 96 6.73 -15.55 -0.22
CA ASN A 96 6.80 -15.38 -1.66
C ASN A 96 7.82 -14.31 -2.08
N GLN A 97 9.10 -14.56 -1.79
CA GLN A 97 10.20 -13.59 -1.96
C GLN A 97 10.25 -12.93 -3.34
N ARG A 98 10.11 -13.71 -4.42
CA ARG A 98 10.15 -13.18 -5.80
C ARG A 98 9.08 -12.12 -6.05
N HIS A 99 7.85 -12.36 -5.59
CA HIS A 99 6.75 -11.42 -5.74
C HIS A 99 6.93 -10.22 -4.82
N ALA A 100 7.42 -10.43 -3.60
CA ALA A 100 7.76 -9.36 -2.69
C ALA A 100 8.73 -8.36 -3.35
N TYR A 101 9.88 -8.83 -3.84
CA TYR A 101 10.87 -7.95 -4.48
C TYR A 101 10.36 -7.29 -5.77
N TYR A 102 9.41 -7.90 -6.47
CA TYR A 102 8.75 -7.25 -7.59
C TYR A 102 7.97 -6.00 -7.14
N PHE A 103 7.13 -6.14 -6.11
CA PHE A 103 6.33 -5.02 -5.60
C PHE A 103 7.16 -3.95 -4.90
N LEU A 104 8.26 -4.33 -4.25
CA LEU A 104 9.18 -3.37 -3.67
C LEU A 104 9.82 -2.49 -4.76
N ARG A 105 10.32 -3.10 -5.85
CA ARG A 105 10.90 -2.36 -6.98
C ARG A 105 9.90 -1.45 -7.67
N GLU A 106 8.67 -1.90 -7.80
CA GLU A 106 7.60 -1.07 -8.36
C GLU A 106 7.29 0.12 -7.44
N ALA A 107 7.18 -0.08 -6.12
CA ALA A 107 6.98 1.01 -5.17
C ALA A 107 8.13 2.04 -5.26
N THR A 108 9.37 1.58 -5.36
CA THR A 108 10.55 2.42 -5.56
C THR A 108 10.52 3.16 -6.90
N THR A 109 10.06 2.50 -7.96
CA THR A 109 9.94 3.11 -9.30
C THR A 109 8.87 4.19 -9.31
N LEU A 110 7.68 3.92 -8.76
CA LEU A 110 6.60 4.91 -8.64
C LEU A 110 7.02 6.10 -7.77
N TYR A 111 7.74 5.85 -6.67
CA TYR A 111 8.31 6.91 -5.84
C TYR A 111 9.28 7.78 -6.63
N THR A 112 10.21 7.16 -7.36
CA THR A 112 11.21 7.89 -8.15
C THR A 112 10.57 8.66 -9.30
N ALA A 113 9.63 8.05 -10.03
CA ALA A 113 8.88 8.70 -11.09
C ALA A 113 8.08 9.90 -10.57
N GLY A 114 7.38 9.74 -9.44
CA GLY A 114 6.66 10.83 -8.78
C GLY A 114 7.55 11.97 -8.30
N MET A 115 8.79 11.68 -7.89
CA MET A 115 9.76 12.73 -7.57
C MET A 115 10.29 13.47 -8.80
N LEU A 116 10.43 12.78 -9.94
CA LEU A 116 10.90 13.38 -11.20
C LEU A 116 9.83 14.26 -11.87
N ASP A 117 8.55 13.90 -11.72
CA ASP A 117 7.39 14.65 -12.23
C ASP A 117 7.02 15.88 -11.39
N GLN A 118 7.88 16.33 -10.45
CA GLN A 118 7.72 17.61 -9.73
C GLN A 118 8.59 18.73 -10.34
N PRO A 119 8.23 19.32 -11.51
CA PRO A 119 8.87 20.55 -11.97
C PRO A 119 8.24 21.74 -11.23
N GLY A 120 8.78 22.13 -10.08
CA GLY A 120 8.60 23.48 -9.53
C GLY A 120 7.17 24.02 -9.42
N VAL A 121 6.16 23.18 -9.16
CA VAL A 121 4.79 23.66 -8.94
C VAL A 121 4.68 24.12 -7.49
N GLU A 122 4.90 25.42 -7.28
CA GLU A 122 4.69 26.18 -6.03
C GLU A 122 3.21 26.22 -5.57
N GLY A 123 2.42 25.17 -5.81
CA GLY A 123 0.95 25.21 -5.68
C GLY A 123 0.26 23.99 -5.04
N GLU A 124 0.98 22.92 -4.69
CA GLU A 124 0.38 21.81 -3.93
C GLU A 124 0.75 21.90 -2.44
N GLU A 125 -0.01 22.70 -1.69
CA GLU A 125 0.09 22.86 -0.23
C GLU A 125 -0.22 21.57 0.58
N ASP A 126 -0.39 20.39 -0.04
CA ASP A 126 -0.87 19.17 0.62
C ASP A 126 0.11 17.97 0.53
N GLN A 127 1.35 18.23 0.15
CA GLN A 127 2.43 17.25 0.25
C GLN A 127 3.13 17.42 1.60
N ASP A 128 2.66 16.70 2.62
CA ASP A 128 3.35 16.60 3.91
C ASP A 128 4.80 16.15 3.67
N PRO A 129 5.81 17.04 3.81
CA PRO A 129 7.20 16.71 3.51
C PRO A 129 7.72 15.59 4.42
N SER A 130 7.08 15.41 5.58
CA SER A 130 7.38 14.30 6.49
C SER A 130 6.92 12.95 5.95
N PHE A 131 5.88 12.90 5.09
CA PHE A 131 5.41 11.66 4.46
C PHE A 131 6.41 11.18 3.40
N GLN A 132 6.88 12.07 2.52
CA GLN A 132 7.88 11.72 1.51
C GLN A 132 9.18 11.23 2.17
N GLY A 133 9.67 11.93 3.19
CA GLY A 133 10.87 11.53 3.93
C GLY A 133 10.73 10.16 4.60
N ARG A 134 9.58 9.88 5.23
CA ARG A 134 9.30 8.56 5.83
C ARG A 134 9.25 7.45 4.77
N LEU A 135 8.62 7.71 3.63
CA LEU A 135 8.49 6.75 2.54
C LEU A 135 9.84 6.43 1.92
N PHE A 136 10.71 7.43 1.71
CA PHE A 136 12.08 7.24 1.28
C PHE A 136 12.84 6.27 2.19
N TRP A 137 12.87 6.55 3.51
CA TRP A 137 13.59 5.72 4.46
C TRP A 137 13.03 4.30 4.53
N LEU A 138 11.71 4.17 4.47
CA LEU A 138 11.03 2.88 4.52
C LEU A 138 11.34 2.04 3.27
N LEU A 139 11.34 2.62 2.07
CA LEU A 139 11.76 1.93 0.85
C LEU A 139 13.24 1.57 0.87
N LEU A 140 14.11 2.49 1.28
CA LEU A 140 15.56 2.28 1.35
C LEU A 140 15.94 1.15 2.31
N ILE A 141 15.28 1.07 3.47
CA ILE A 141 15.53 0.01 4.45
C ILE A 141 14.98 -1.33 3.93
N SER A 142 13.84 -1.33 3.25
CA SER A 142 13.22 -2.57 2.72
C SER A 142 14.01 -3.19 1.56
N GLU A 143 14.81 -2.39 0.84
CA GLU A 143 15.71 -2.83 -0.23
C GLU A 143 17.00 -3.52 0.27
N ARG A 144 17.35 -3.38 1.55
CA ARG A 144 18.58 -3.94 2.15
C ARG A 144 18.34 -5.20 2.95
#